data_AF-A0A8B7JUP8-F1
#
_entry.id   AF-A0A8B7JUP8-F1
#
_cell.length_a   1.000
_cell.length_b   1.000
_cell.length_c   1.000
_cell.angle_alpha   90.00
_cell.angle_beta   90.00
_cell.angle_gamma   90.00
#
_symmetry.space_group_name_H-M   'P 1'
#
loop_
_entity.id
_entity.type
_entity.pdbx_description
1 polymer ?
#
loop_
_entity_poly.entity_id
_entity_poly.type
_entity_poly.pdbx_seq_one_letter_code
_entity_poly.pdbx_strand_id
1 'polypeptide(L)'
;PARGRRRAARPSPPSPASSEGEEPLSSSSCSQLSPVSRHSSRSCEEEEEEEGDVASQSQKGNRKAEDSEIIGGRNRSPLKDNLSPWEEWFICKEKELRARLQVRALEEINLQLEKMKEKQESERRRRIAEEKHKEWVQKKREEERRERERKLSKEMAEKATRELEKMQLQEKAKIKYKEWLKKKRAEESEKKKKEKEKEKEREAELQEKKERSEKIFKEWLHNARNKARPVLNGYGYPHGKSTGYHDGISYPAPAYCNPIPWKPIHVPPPKEDSIVTMKNSKRPVYSQSHRSAPMVIYKPPNNLCVGSLCRKQL
;
A
#
# COMPACT_ATOMS: atom_id res chain seq x y z
N PRO A 1 2.43 55.23 42.49
CA PRO A 1 2.04 54.01 43.24
C PRO A 1 1.91 52.80 42.31
N ALA A 2 2.98 52.02 42.24
CA ALA A 2 3.16 50.88 41.35
C ALA A 2 2.32 49.67 41.78
N ARG A 3 1.69 48.98 40.82
CA ARG A 3 1.18 47.61 41.01
C ARG A 3 1.79 46.70 39.96
N GLY A 4 2.67 45.83 40.44
CA GLY A 4 3.51 44.94 39.65
C GLY A 4 2.74 43.85 38.92
N ARG A 5 3.13 43.61 37.66
CA ARG A 5 2.73 42.45 36.87
C ARG A 5 3.74 41.32 37.13
N ARG A 6 3.31 40.22 37.76
CA ARG A 6 4.07 38.96 37.79
C ARG A 6 3.75 38.17 36.52
N ARG A 7 4.78 37.91 35.70
CA ARG A 7 4.76 36.95 34.59
C ARG A 7 4.82 35.54 35.15
N ALA A 8 3.91 34.66 34.73
CA ALA A 8 4.03 33.22 34.91
C ALA A 8 4.90 32.63 33.78
N ALA A 9 5.90 31.84 34.17
CA ALA A 9 6.82 31.16 33.28
C ALA A 9 6.23 29.85 32.75
N ARG A 10 6.48 29.54 31.48
CA ARG A 10 6.26 28.22 30.87
C ARG A 10 7.44 27.29 31.23
N PRO A 11 7.22 26.00 31.52
CA PRO A 11 8.30 25.02 31.53
C PRO A 11 8.55 24.48 30.11
N SER A 12 9.82 24.40 29.73
CA SER A 12 10.34 23.73 28.53
C SER A 12 10.98 22.37 28.93
N PRO A 13 11.08 21.40 27.99
CA PRO A 13 11.44 20.01 28.30
C PRO A 13 12.97 19.78 28.44
N PRO A 14 13.41 18.70 29.11
CA PRO A 14 14.83 18.36 29.20
C PRO A 14 15.33 17.56 27.97
N SER A 15 16.58 17.85 27.58
CA SER A 15 17.37 17.12 26.58
C SER A 15 18.27 16.06 27.24
N PRO A 16 18.76 15.05 26.49
CA PRO A 16 19.44 13.86 27.01
C PRO A 16 20.95 14.05 27.19
N ALA A 17 21.52 13.04 27.87
CA ALA A 17 22.83 12.93 28.48
C ALA A 17 24.04 13.02 27.53
N SER A 18 25.17 13.44 28.12
CA SER A 18 26.52 13.30 27.61
C SER A 18 27.27 12.32 28.52
N SER A 19 27.89 11.27 27.96
CA SER A 19 29.08 10.63 28.52
C SER A 19 29.85 9.95 27.39
N GLU A 20 30.99 10.55 27.07
CA GLU A 20 32.15 10.00 26.36
C GLU A 20 32.64 8.75 27.14
N GLY A 21 33.32 7.74 26.60
CA GLY A 21 34.14 7.61 25.39
C GLY A 21 35.56 7.14 25.81
N GLU A 22 36.14 6.16 25.08
CA GLU A 22 37.56 5.67 25.09
C GLU A 22 37.84 4.41 25.96
N GLU A 23 38.59 3.35 25.57
CA GLU A 23 39.11 2.72 24.32
C GLU A 23 39.84 1.38 24.76
N PRO A 24 40.52 0.56 23.91
CA PRO A 24 40.27 -0.88 23.77
C PRO A 24 41.44 -1.81 24.15
N LEU A 25 41.19 -3.13 24.22
CA LEU A 25 42.21 -4.18 23.96
C LEU A 25 41.57 -5.43 23.30
N SER A 26 42.19 -5.84 22.21
CA SER A 26 41.91 -7.02 21.38
C SER A 26 42.02 -8.36 22.12
N SER A 27 41.24 -9.38 21.73
CA SER A 27 41.70 -10.46 20.83
C SER A 27 40.81 -11.72 20.87
N SER A 28 40.58 -12.26 19.66
CA SER A 28 40.65 -13.70 19.31
C SER A 28 39.68 -14.70 19.97
N SER A 29 38.70 -15.19 19.22
CA SER A 29 38.79 -16.49 18.53
C SER A 29 37.40 -16.98 18.11
N CYS A 30 37.29 -17.34 16.83
CA CYS A 30 36.16 -17.97 16.18
C CYS A 30 36.10 -19.46 16.58
N SER A 31 34.90 -20.03 16.76
CA SER A 31 34.57 -21.31 16.13
C SER A 31 33.06 -21.54 16.07
N GLN A 32 32.62 -21.76 14.83
CA GLN A 32 31.29 -22.15 14.39
C GLN A 32 31.13 -23.66 14.56
N LEU A 33 29.95 -24.14 14.97
CA LEU A 33 29.44 -25.45 14.55
C LEU A 33 27.90 -25.39 14.39
N SER A 34 27.43 -25.92 13.26
CA SER A 34 26.04 -26.01 12.82
C SER A 34 25.27 -27.15 13.54
N PRO A 35 23.93 -27.24 13.38
CA PRO A 35 23.09 -28.15 14.15
C PRO A 35 22.92 -29.52 13.47
N VAL A 36 22.88 -30.59 14.27
CA VAL A 36 22.41 -31.92 13.84
C VAL A 36 21.19 -32.32 14.65
N SER A 37 20.17 -32.74 13.91
CA SER A 37 18.91 -33.28 14.39
C SER A 37 18.95 -34.81 14.24
N ARG A 38 18.66 -35.55 15.32
CA ARG A 38 17.64 -36.64 15.44
C ARG A 38 18.00 -37.78 16.42
N HIS A 39 17.10 -37.92 17.41
CA HIS A 39 16.53 -39.14 18.03
C HIS A 39 17.41 -40.26 18.61
N SER A 40 17.40 -40.41 19.94
CA SER A 40 16.75 -41.56 20.62
C SER A 40 16.81 -41.45 22.16
N SER A 41 15.62 -41.40 22.74
CA SER A 41 15.14 -42.09 23.95
C SER A 41 16.16 -42.54 25.00
N ARG A 42 16.10 -41.93 26.19
CA ARG A 42 16.23 -42.64 27.47
C ARG A 42 15.36 -41.95 28.52
N SER A 43 14.18 -42.52 28.73
CA SER A 43 13.33 -42.26 29.89
C SER A 43 14.09 -42.71 31.14
N CYS A 44 14.26 -41.82 32.11
CA CYS A 44 14.61 -42.17 33.48
C CYS A 44 13.42 -41.72 34.32
N GLU A 45 12.47 -42.65 34.46
CA GLU A 45 11.49 -42.70 35.52
C GLU A 45 12.24 -43.17 36.78
N GLU A 46 12.22 -42.35 37.83
CA GLU A 46 12.43 -42.76 39.23
C GLU A 46 11.33 -42.01 39.99
N GLU A 47 10.12 -42.56 39.97
CA GLU A 47 9.53 -43.41 41.02
C GLU A 47 9.17 -42.60 42.27
N GLU A 48 7.88 -42.27 42.31
CA GLU A 48 7.14 -41.88 43.50
C GLU A 48 7.08 -43.10 44.43
N GLU A 49 7.70 -43.04 45.61
CA GLU A 49 7.37 -44.00 46.67
C GLU A 49 6.08 -43.56 47.37
N GLU A 50 5.01 -44.23 46.94
CA GLU A 50 3.73 -44.36 47.60
C GLU A 50 3.92 -45.14 48.91
N GLU A 51 3.56 -44.51 50.03
CA GLU A 51 3.62 -45.07 51.39
C GLU A 51 2.52 -46.14 51.54
N GLY A 52 2.86 -47.39 51.25
CA GLY A 52 2.03 -48.57 51.40
C GLY A 52 2.00 -49.08 52.85
N ASP A 53 0.83 -48.97 53.45
CA ASP A 53 0.41 -49.51 54.75
C ASP A 53 0.45 -51.05 54.75
N VAL A 54 1.35 -51.67 55.54
CA VAL A 54 1.25 -53.10 55.86
C VAL A 54 1.59 -53.35 57.33
N ALA A 55 0.56 -53.75 58.06
CA ALA A 55 0.59 -54.30 59.39
C ALA A 55 1.50 -55.54 59.49
N SER A 56 2.28 -55.62 60.57
CA SER A 56 2.69 -56.90 61.16
C SER A 56 2.81 -56.74 62.68
N GLN A 57 1.80 -57.27 63.34
CA GLN A 57 1.85 -57.67 64.74
C GLN A 57 2.98 -58.68 64.96
N SER A 58 3.79 -58.48 66.00
CA SER A 58 4.21 -59.61 66.83
C SER A 58 4.61 -59.14 68.22
N GLN A 59 3.94 -59.76 69.20
CA GLN A 59 4.10 -59.62 70.63
C GLN A 59 5.56 -59.84 71.07
N LYS A 60 6.08 -58.99 71.98
CA LYS A 60 6.97 -59.49 73.04
C LYS A 60 7.07 -58.53 74.22
N GLY A 61 6.68 -59.04 75.39
CA GLY A 61 7.40 -58.78 76.63
C GLY A 61 7.07 -57.48 77.35
N ASN A 62 5.91 -57.47 77.99
CA ASN A 62 5.59 -56.57 79.09
C ASN A 62 6.59 -56.80 80.25
N ARG A 63 7.49 -55.85 80.50
CA ARG A 63 8.19 -55.71 81.79
C ARG A 63 8.08 -54.25 82.23
N LYS A 64 7.15 -54.03 83.16
CA LYS A 64 7.11 -52.88 84.06
C LYS A 64 8.51 -52.62 84.61
N ALA A 65 9.08 -51.48 84.28
CA ALA A 65 10.03 -50.80 85.15
C ALA A 65 9.30 -49.55 85.64
N GLU A 66 8.92 -49.58 86.90
CA GLU A 66 8.45 -48.42 87.64
C GLU A 66 9.57 -47.39 87.63
N ASP A 67 9.43 -46.28 86.90
CA ASP A 67 10.35 -45.15 87.01
C ASP A 67 9.67 -44.05 87.81
N SER A 68 9.95 -44.18 89.11
CA SER A 68 9.68 -43.31 90.23
C SER A 68 9.57 -41.82 89.89
N GLU A 69 8.55 -41.18 90.45
CA GLU A 69 8.58 -39.77 90.82
C GLU A 69 9.87 -39.46 91.59
N ILE A 70 10.88 -38.93 90.90
CA ILE A 70 11.97 -38.23 91.57
C ILE A 70 11.48 -36.81 91.80
N ILE A 71 10.71 -36.68 92.89
CA ILE A 71 10.71 -35.51 93.75
C ILE A 71 12.15 -34.98 93.77
N GLY A 72 12.33 -33.69 93.45
CA GLY A 72 13.61 -32.99 93.41
C GLY A 72 14.32 -32.99 94.77
N GLY A 73 14.78 -34.15 95.19
CA GLY A 73 15.72 -34.37 96.25
C GLY A 73 17.06 -33.93 95.74
N ARG A 74 17.57 -32.87 96.37
CA ARG A 74 18.96 -32.41 96.28
C ARG A 74 19.87 -33.50 96.84
N ASN A 75 19.95 -34.63 96.16
CA ASN A 75 20.78 -35.77 96.51
C ASN A 75 22.22 -35.41 96.14
N ARG A 76 22.84 -34.57 96.97
CA ARG A 76 24.30 -34.52 97.09
C ARG A 76 24.71 -35.90 97.60
N SER A 77 25.01 -36.80 96.67
CA SER A 77 25.75 -38.03 96.92
C SER A 77 26.96 -37.73 97.82
N PRO A 78 27.07 -38.32 99.04
CA PRO A 78 28.13 -38.02 100.02
C PRO A 78 29.57 -38.40 99.62
N LEU A 79 29.80 -38.80 98.37
CA LEU A 79 31.13 -39.20 97.86
C LEU A 79 31.86 -38.08 97.11
N LYS A 80 31.24 -36.90 96.94
CA LYS A 80 31.86 -35.76 96.23
C LYS A 80 32.82 -34.95 97.10
N ASP A 81 32.90 -35.25 98.40
CA ASP A 81 33.57 -34.40 99.38
C ASP A 81 35.02 -34.84 99.69
N ASN A 82 35.63 -35.68 98.84
CA ASN A 82 37.06 -36.05 98.94
C ASN A 82 37.84 -35.83 97.63
N LEU A 83 37.30 -35.05 96.69
CA LEU A 83 38.07 -34.68 95.49
C LEU A 83 39.18 -33.70 95.89
N SER A 84 40.39 -33.94 95.41
CA SER A 84 41.47 -32.99 95.52
C SER A 84 41.05 -31.67 94.84
N PRO A 85 41.40 -30.50 95.39
CA PRO A 85 41.17 -29.21 94.71
C PRO A 85 41.63 -29.19 93.24
N TRP A 86 42.64 -30.00 92.89
CA TRP A 86 43.10 -30.20 91.51
C TRP A 86 42.15 -31.02 90.64
N GLU A 87 41.50 -32.05 91.19
CA GLU A 87 40.53 -32.89 90.48
C GLU A 87 39.23 -32.11 90.21
N GLU A 88 38.76 -31.31 91.16
CA GLU A 88 37.62 -30.42 90.97
C GLU A 88 37.89 -29.37 89.88
N TRP A 89 39.09 -28.78 89.89
CA TRP A 89 39.51 -27.84 88.86
C TRP A 89 39.50 -28.50 87.47
N PHE A 90 40.05 -29.72 87.36
CA PHE A 90 40.09 -30.46 86.11
C PHE A 90 38.68 -30.78 85.59
N ILE A 91 37.78 -31.26 86.45
CA ILE A 91 36.38 -31.53 86.09
C ILE A 91 35.66 -30.25 85.66
N CYS A 92 35.88 -29.14 86.36
CA CYS A 92 35.32 -27.84 85.97
C CYS A 92 35.85 -27.38 84.61
N LYS A 93 37.16 -27.52 84.38
CA LYS A 93 37.81 -27.14 83.12
C LYS A 93 37.31 -27.97 81.95
N GLU A 94 37.16 -29.27 82.15
CA GLU A 94 36.64 -30.20 81.15
C GLU A 94 35.17 -29.91 80.79
N LYS A 95 34.33 -29.62 81.80
CA LYS A 95 32.94 -29.17 81.57
C LYS A 95 32.89 -27.87 80.78
N GLU A 96 33.74 -26.91 81.10
CA GLU A 96 33.85 -25.65 80.37
C GLU A 96 34.25 -25.87 78.91
N LEU A 97 35.22 -26.75 78.65
CA LEU A 97 35.64 -27.09 77.28
C LEU A 97 34.51 -27.75 76.48
N ARG A 98 33.77 -28.69 77.08
CA ARG A 98 32.60 -29.30 76.43
C ARG A 98 31.49 -28.30 76.17
N ALA A 99 31.19 -27.41 77.12
CA ALA A 99 30.21 -26.36 76.92
C ALA A 99 30.59 -25.45 75.74
N ARG A 100 31.87 -25.08 75.63
CA ARG A 100 32.37 -24.30 74.48
C ARG A 100 32.21 -25.05 73.16
N LEU A 101 32.47 -26.36 73.12
CA LEU A 101 32.27 -27.17 71.91
C LEU A 101 30.79 -27.28 71.54
N GLN A 102 29.90 -27.47 72.52
CA GLN A 102 28.45 -27.51 72.30
C GLN A 102 27.91 -26.17 71.78
N VAL A 103 28.39 -25.05 72.33
CA VAL A 103 28.05 -23.71 71.84
C VAL A 103 28.47 -23.54 70.38
N ARG A 104 29.71 -23.89 70.01
CA ARG A 104 30.17 -23.83 68.61
C ARG A 104 29.35 -24.73 67.68
N ALA A 105 28.98 -25.93 68.14
CA ALA A 105 28.14 -26.83 67.35
C ALA A 105 26.74 -26.24 67.09
N LEU A 106 26.14 -25.59 68.09
CA LEU A 106 24.86 -24.90 67.93
C LEU A 106 24.98 -23.65 67.04
N GLU A 107 26.07 -22.89 67.16
CA GLU A 107 26.38 -21.75 66.29
C GLU A 107 26.51 -22.19 64.82
N GLU A 108 27.22 -23.29 64.55
CA GLU A 108 27.36 -23.85 63.20
C GLU A 108 25.99 -24.27 62.62
N ILE A 109 25.16 -24.96 63.42
CA ILE A 109 23.81 -25.36 63.00
C ILE A 109 22.94 -24.12 62.71
N ASN A 110 22.98 -23.11 63.58
CA ASN A 110 22.26 -21.85 63.37
C ASN A 110 22.73 -21.13 62.12
N LEU A 111 24.04 -21.09 61.87
CA LEU A 111 24.61 -20.47 60.67
C LEU A 111 24.15 -21.18 59.40
N GLN A 112 24.07 -22.51 59.40
CA GLN A 112 23.54 -23.27 58.26
C GLN A 112 22.05 -23.00 58.05
N LEU A 113 21.27 -22.94 59.13
CA LEU A 113 19.84 -22.61 59.06
C LEU A 113 19.60 -21.21 58.50
N GLU A 114 20.38 -20.21 58.93
CA GLU A 114 20.30 -18.84 58.41
C GLU A 114 20.66 -18.77 56.94
N LYS A 115 21.75 -19.42 56.51
CA LYS A 115 22.13 -19.51 55.10
C LYS A 115 21.02 -20.12 54.23
N MET A 116 20.35 -21.16 54.72
CA MET A 116 19.23 -21.78 53.99
C MET A 116 18.02 -20.83 53.90
N LYS A 117 17.70 -20.11 54.97
CA LYS A 117 16.62 -19.10 54.97
C LYS A 117 16.92 -17.94 54.03
N GLU A 118 18.15 -17.41 54.06
CA GLU A 118 18.59 -16.33 53.18
C GLU A 118 18.53 -16.74 51.71
N LYS A 119 19.05 -17.94 51.37
CA LYS A 119 18.94 -18.50 50.01
C LYS A 119 17.48 -18.58 49.57
N GLN A 120 16.60 -19.15 50.41
CA GLN A 120 15.18 -19.26 50.09
C GLN A 120 14.53 -17.89 49.86
N GLU A 121 14.86 -16.87 50.67
CA GLU A 121 14.34 -15.52 50.48
C GLU A 121 14.87 -14.86 49.21
N SER A 122 16.17 -15.01 48.92
CA SER A 122 16.79 -14.50 47.70
C SER A 122 16.14 -15.11 46.45
N GLU A 123 15.80 -16.40 46.48
CA GLU A 123 15.10 -17.07 45.39
C GLU A 123 13.67 -16.56 45.22
N ARG A 124 12.95 -16.32 46.32
CA ARG A 124 11.61 -15.70 46.26
C ARG A 124 11.67 -14.33 45.62
N ARG A 125 12.63 -13.49 46.03
CA ARG A 125 12.85 -12.15 45.45
C ARG A 125 13.22 -12.24 43.97
N ARG A 126 14.08 -13.19 43.60
CA ARG A 126 14.46 -13.46 42.21
C ARG A 126 13.24 -13.84 41.35
N ARG A 127 12.39 -14.77 41.82
CA ARG A 127 11.17 -15.17 41.10
C ARG A 127 10.25 -13.98 40.84
N ILE A 128 10.03 -13.12 41.84
CA ILE A 128 9.19 -11.93 41.69
C ILE A 128 9.79 -10.97 40.64
N ALA A 129 11.11 -10.74 40.69
CA ALA A 129 11.78 -9.87 39.72
C ALA A 129 11.70 -10.45 38.29
N GLU A 130 11.90 -11.77 38.15
CA GLU A 130 11.78 -12.46 36.87
C GLU A 130 10.35 -12.43 36.32
N GLU A 131 9.34 -12.64 37.15
CA GLU A 131 7.92 -12.53 36.77
C GLU A 131 7.58 -11.11 36.33
N LYS A 132 7.99 -10.09 37.11
CA LYS A 132 7.79 -8.69 36.74
C LYS A 132 8.46 -8.34 35.41
N HIS A 133 9.67 -8.86 35.19
CA HIS A 133 10.37 -8.67 33.93
C HIS A 133 9.62 -9.37 32.77
N LYS A 134 9.19 -10.62 32.95
CA LYS A 134 8.42 -11.37 31.95
C LYS A 134 7.10 -10.67 31.61
N GLU A 135 6.34 -10.23 32.62
CA GLU A 135 5.12 -9.45 32.44
C GLU A 135 5.38 -8.16 31.64
N TRP A 136 6.44 -7.42 31.98
CA TRP A 136 6.79 -6.20 31.29
C TRP A 136 7.16 -6.45 29.82
N VAL A 137 7.96 -7.48 29.53
CA VAL A 137 8.33 -7.87 28.17
C VAL A 137 7.09 -8.30 27.36
N GLN A 138 6.22 -9.11 27.94
CA GLN A 138 4.97 -9.53 27.29
C GLN A 138 4.07 -8.34 27.00
N LYS A 139 3.88 -7.44 27.97
CA LYS A 139 3.09 -6.22 27.80
C LYS A 139 3.66 -5.33 26.71
N LYS A 140 4.99 -5.19 26.62
CA LYS A 140 5.65 -4.42 25.56
C LYS A 140 5.46 -5.06 24.19
N ARG A 141 5.59 -6.37 24.08
CA ARG A 141 5.35 -7.12 22.84
C ARG A 141 3.90 -6.99 22.36
N GLU A 142 2.95 -7.07 23.28
CA GLU A 142 1.53 -6.92 22.95
C GLU A 142 1.16 -5.49 22.56
N GLU A 143 1.74 -4.49 23.24
CA GLU A 143 1.57 -3.10 22.87
C GLU A 143 2.07 -2.83 21.44
N GLU A 144 3.24 -3.34 21.09
CA GLU A 144 3.79 -3.26 19.74
C GLU A 144 2.90 -3.97 18.71
N ARG A 145 2.40 -5.18 19.03
CA ARG A 145 1.45 -5.91 18.18
C ARG A 145 0.17 -5.09 17.92
N ARG A 146 -0.43 -4.54 18.97
CA ARG A 146 -1.62 -3.68 18.85
C ARG A 146 -1.34 -2.43 18.03
N GLU A 147 -0.15 -1.84 18.15
CA GLU A 147 0.22 -0.68 17.34
C GLU A 147 0.30 -1.03 15.85
N ARG A 148 0.93 -2.16 15.51
CA ARG A 148 1.00 -2.67 14.14
C ARG A 148 -0.40 -2.96 13.58
N GLU A 149 -1.26 -3.62 14.35
CA GLU A 149 -2.65 -3.89 13.97
C GLU A 149 -3.43 -2.59 13.72
N ARG A 150 -3.26 -1.57 14.58
CA ARG A 150 -3.88 -0.25 14.36
C ARG A 150 -3.35 0.45 13.11
N LYS A 151 -2.06 0.33 12.80
CA LYS A 151 -1.47 0.89 11.57
C LYS A 151 -2.07 0.22 10.34
N LEU A 152 -2.12 -1.12 10.33
CA LEU A 152 -2.73 -1.89 9.24
C LEU A 152 -4.22 -1.59 9.08
N SER A 153 -4.98 -1.53 10.18
CA SER A 153 -6.41 -1.20 10.16
C SER A 153 -6.67 0.19 9.58
N LYS A 154 -5.87 1.19 9.98
CA LYS A 154 -5.95 2.54 9.41
C LYS A 154 -5.61 2.56 7.92
N GLU A 155 -4.57 1.84 7.50
CA GLU A 155 -4.20 1.74 6.08
C GLU A 155 -5.30 1.09 5.24
N MET A 156 -5.92 0.01 5.74
CA MET A 156 -7.03 -0.65 5.06
C MET A 156 -8.28 0.23 4.99
N ALA A 157 -8.59 0.97 6.06
CA ALA A 157 -9.68 1.94 6.04
C ALA A 157 -9.43 3.07 5.03
N GLU A 158 -8.21 3.60 4.96
CA GLU A 158 -7.84 4.63 3.99
C GLU A 158 -7.84 4.11 2.55
N LYS A 159 -7.39 2.87 2.32
CA LYS A 159 -7.51 2.24 1.00
C LYS A 159 -8.97 2.11 0.58
N ALA A 160 -9.84 1.67 1.50
CA ALA A 160 -11.27 1.54 1.23
C ALA A 160 -11.93 2.89 0.89
N THR A 161 -11.60 3.97 1.60
CA THR A 161 -12.15 5.30 1.28
C THR A 161 -11.64 5.80 -0.07
N ARG A 162 -10.35 5.65 -0.36
CA ARG A 162 -9.76 6.02 -1.66
C ARG A 162 -10.38 5.24 -2.83
N GLU A 163 -10.68 3.96 -2.64
CA GLU A 163 -11.35 3.14 -3.65
C GLU A 163 -12.79 3.58 -3.89
N LEU A 164 -13.53 3.89 -2.81
CA LEU A 164 -14.89 4.41 -2.91
C LEU A 164 -14.92 5.75 -3.65
N GLU A 165 -14.00 6.67 -3.34
CA GLU A 165 -13.87 7.96 -4.04
C GLU A 165 -13.56 7.79 -5.53
N LYS A 166 -12.67 6.85 -5.88
CA LYS A 166 -12.38 6.50 -7.28
C LYS A 166 -13.62 5.99 -8.00
N MET A 167 -14.37 5.07 -7.38
CA MET A 167 -15.62 4.55 -7.93
C MET A 167 -16.64 5.67 -8.17
N GLN A 168 -16.81 6.57 -7.21
CA GLN A 168 -17.71 7.72 -7.35
C GLN A 168 -17.29 8.66 -8.50
N LEU A 169 -16.00 8.94 -8.65
CA LEU A 169 -15.51 9.78 -9.75
C LEU A 169 -15.74 9.11 -11.10
N GLN A 170 -15.50 7.80 -11.20
CA GLN A 170 -15.79 7.03 -12.41
C GLN A 170 -17.28 7.00 -12.72
N GLU A 171 -18.14 6.84 -11.71
CA GLU A 171 -19.60 6.88 -11.90
C GLU A 171 -20.05 8.25 -12.40
N LYS A 172 -19.57 9.34 -11.77
CA LYS A 172 -19.82 10.72 -12.23
C LYS A 172 -19.38 10.93 -13.68
N ALA A 173 -18.21 10.40 -14.07
CA ALA A 173 -17.73 10.47 -15.44
C ALA A 173 -18.62 9.67 -16.41
N LYS A 174 -19.04 8.46 -16.03
CA LYS A 174 -19.96 7.63 -16.82
C LYS A 174 -21.32 8.31 -17.01
N ILE A 175 -21.85 8.95 -15.96
CA ILE A 175 -23.11 9.71 -16.03
C ILE A 175 -22.96 10.87 -17.01
N LYS A 176 -21.92 11.71 -16.86
CA LYS A 176 -21.65 12.83 -17.78
C LYS A 176 -21.49 12.37 -19.23
N TYR A 177 -20.80 11.26 -19.44
CA TYR A 177 -20.63 10.69 -20.78
C TYR A 177 -21.96 10.24 -21.39
N LYS A 178 -22.82 9.57 -20.62
CA LYS A 178 -24.16 9.16 -21.06
C LYS A 178 -25.04 10.37 -21.39
N GLU A 179 -25.00 11.42 -20.57
CA GLU A 179 -25.72 12.67 -20.83
C GLU A 179 -25.23 13.35 -22.10
N TRP A 180 -23.92 13.42 -22.30
CA TRP A 180 -23.32 13.95 -23.53
C TRP A 180 -23.74 13.13 -24.76
N LEU A 181 -23.75 11.80 -24.67
CA LEU A 181 -24.24 10.93 -25.74
C LEU A 181 -25.70 11.20 -26.08
N LYS A 182 -26.57 11.36 -25.08
CA LYS A 182 -27.98 11.72 -25.29
C LYS A 182 -28.10 13.07 -25.99
N LYS A 183 -27.34 14.08 -25.55
CA LYS A 183 -27.31 15.40 -26.17
C LYS A 183 -26.82 15.34 -27.62
N LYS A 184 -25.78 14.57 -27.90
CA LYS A 184 -25.26 14.39 -29.27
C LYS A 184 -26.25 13.70 -30.18
N ARG A 185 -26.91 12.64 -29.70
CA ARG A 185 -27.96 11.95 -30.45
C ARG A 185 -29.15 12.87 -30.73
N ALA A 186 -29.54 13.70 -29.77
CA ALA A 186 -30.60 14.69 -29.96
C ALA A 186 -30.23 15.73 -31.03
N GLU A 187 -29.03 16.31 -30.96
CA GLU A 187 -28.51 17.27 -31.95
C GLU A 187 -28.45 16.67 -33.36
N GLU A 188 -27.96 15.44 -33.48
CA GLU A 188 -27.91 14.72 -34.76
C GLU A 188 -29.31 14.41 -35.29
N SER A 189 -30.24 14.00 -34.43
CA SER A 189 -31.62 13.75 -34.82
C SER A 189 -32.35 15.01 -35.27
N GLU A 190 -32.05 16.18 -34.67
CA GLU A 190 -32.60 17.46 -35.07
C GLU A 190 -32.05 17.90 -36.43
N LYS A 191 -30.73 17.76 -36.64
CA LYS A 191 -30.10 17.98 -37.96
C LYS A 191 -30.71 17.10 -39.03
N LYS A 192 -30.90 15.81 -38.75
CA LYS A 192 -31.52 14.85 -39.67
C LYS A 192 -32.98 15.17 -39.97
N LYS A 193 -33.75 15.67 -38.98
CA LYS A 193 -35.13 16.11 -39.20
C LYS A 193 -35.18 17.35 -40.10
N LYS A 194 -34.32 18.34 -39.86
CA LYS A 194 -34.21 19.55 -40.69
C LYS A 194 -33.81 19.23 -42.13
N GLU A 195 -32.90 18.29 -42.33
CA GLU A 195 -32.51 17.84 -43.67
C GLU A 195 -33.66 17.13 -44.39
N LYS A 196 -34.36 16.22 -43.70
CA LYS A 196 -35.55 15.54 -44.26
C LYS A 196 -36.69 16.49 -44.57
N GLU A 197 -36.90 17.52 -43.78
CA GLU A 197 -37.92 18.55 -44.04
C GLU A 197 -37.58 19.35 -45.29
N LYS A 198 -36.32 19.77 -45.45
CA LYS A 198 -35.85 20.44 -46.68
C LYS A 198 -35.94 19.55 -47.92
N GLU A 199 -35.67 18.24 -47.78
CA GLU A 199 -35.84 17.29 -48.87
C GLU A 199 -37.31 17.19 -49.29
N LYS A 200 -38.23 17.06 -48.32
CA LYS A 200 -39.67 17.05 -48.58
C LYS A 200 -40.19 18.36 -49.18
N GLU A 201 -39.66 19.51 -48.73
CA GLU A 201 -39.99 20.81 -49.32
C GLU A 201 -39.55 20.88 -50.79
N ARG A 202 -38.34 20.42 -51.12
CA ARG A 202 -37.87 20.35 -52.50
C ARG A 202 -38.67 19.37 -53.35
N GLU A 203 -39.08 18.24 -52.79
CA GLU A 203 -39.95 17.28 -53.48
C GLU A 203 -41.33 17.89 -53.75
N ALA A 204 -41.92 18.57 -52.76
CA ALA A 204 -43.18 19.29 -52.92
C ALA A 204 -43.08 20.43 -53.94
N GLU A 205 -41.98 21.19 -53.96
CA GLU A 205 -41.76 22.25 -54.96
C GLU A 205 -41.68 21.66 -56.38
N LEU A 206 -40.98 20.52 -56.56
CA LEU A 206 -40.93 19.82 -57.85
C LEU A 206 -42.32 19.31 -58.25
N GLN A 207 -43.10 18.82 -57.31
CA GLN A 207 -44.45 18.35 -57.56
C GLN A 207 -45.40 19.50 -57.90
N GLU A 208 -45.30 20.64 -57.22
CA GLU A 208 -46.06 21.85 -57.57
C GLU A 208 -45.70 22.35 -58.97
N LYS A 209 -44.41 22.35 -59.34
CA LYS A 209 -43.97 22.70 -60.70
C LYS A 209 -44.58 21.77 -61.74
N LYS A 210 -44.62 20.45 -61.47
CA LYS A 210 -45.27 19.46 -62.35
C LYS A 210 -46.77 19.77 -62.48
N GLU A 211 -47.49 19.87 -61.37
CA GLU A 211 -48.93 20.16 -61.38
C GLU A 211 -49.27 21.50 -62.04
N ARG A 212 -48.44 22.54 -61.83
CA ARG A 212 -48.60 23.86 -62.46
C ARG A 212 -48.40 23.76 -63.96
N SER A 213 -47.39 23.02 -64.42
CA SER A 213 -47.17 22.79 -65.85
C SER A 213 -48.32 21.98 -66.47
N GLU A 214 -48.86 20.99 -65.77
CA GLU A 214 -50.02 20.20 -66.24
C GLU A 214 -51.30 21.03 -66.30
N LYS A 215 -51.53 21.93 -65.32
CA LYS A 215 -52.67 22.87 -65.34
C LYS A 215 -52.57 23.82 -66.53
N ILE A 216 -51.40 24.43 -66.74
CA ILE A 216 -51.15 25.31 -67.88
C ILE A 216 -51.32 24.55 -69.20
N PHE A 217 -50.86 23.31 -69.27
CA PHE A 217 -51.01 22.47 -70.46
C PHE A 217 -52.48 22.16 -70.76
N LYS A 218 -53.27 21.77 -69.75
CA LYS A 218 -54.71 21.52 -69.89
C LYS A 218 -55.46 22.78 -70.30
N GLU A 219 -55.12 23.92 -69.70
CA GLU A 219 -55.69 25.21 -70.09
C GLU A 219 -55.33 25.57 -71.52
N TRP A 220 -54.08 25.33 -71.95
CA TRP A 220 -53.66 25.50 -73.33
C TRP A 220 -54.43 24.59 -74.28
N LEU A 221 -54.65 23.31 -73.94
CA LEU A 221 -55.48 22.40 -74.73
C LEU A 221 -56.92 22.90 -74.88
N HIS A 222 -57.52 23.38 -73.79
CA HIS A 222 -58.87 23.95 -73.80
C HIS A 222 -58.94 25.21 -74.66
N ASN A 223 -58.00 26.15 -74.46
CA ASN A 223 -57.92 27.37 -75.24
C ASN A 223 -57.61 27.09 -76.72
N ALA A 224 -56.76 26.10 -77.03
CA ALA A 224 -56.43 25.68 -78.40
C ALA A 224 -57.67 25.16 -79.15
N ARG A 225 -58.55 24.41 -78.47
CA ARG A 225 -59.84 23.98 -79.03
C ARG A 225 -60.81 25.14 -79.26
N ASN A 226 -60.74 26.18 -78.44
CA ASN A 226 -61.63 27.33 -78.50
C ASN A 226 -61.07 28.52 -79.29
N LYS A 227 -59.86 28.42 -79.88
CA LYS A 227 -59.35 29.50 -80.75
C LYS A 227 -60.18 29.53 -82.02
N ALA A 228 -60.82 30.66 -82.30
CA ALA A 228 -61.35 30.94 -83.62
C ALA A 228 -60.21 30.74 -84.63
N ARG A 229 -60.46 29.88 -85.63
CA ARG A 229 -59.50 29.57 -86.70
C ARG A 229 -58.90 30.89 -87.20
N PRO A 230 -57.58 31.13 -87.05
CA PRO A 230 -56.98 32.33 -87.58
C PRO A 230 -57.34 32.40 -89.07
N VAL A 231 -58.08 33.45 -89.46
CA VAL A 231 -58.25 33.75 -90.87
C VAL A 231 -56.85 33.85 -91.43
N LEU A 232 -56.61 33.05 -92.47
CA LEU A 232 -55.38 33.03 -93.24
C LEU A 232 -55.20 34.42 -93.87
N ASN A 233 -54.75 35.40 -93.09
CA ASN A 233 -54.24 36.65 -93.62
C ASN A 233 -52.91 36.30 -94.27
N GLY A 234 -52.98 36.00 -95.56
CA GLY A 234 -51.82 35.84 -96.40
C GLY A 234 -50.99 37.12 -96.35
N TYR A 235 -49.97 37.14 -95.51
CA TYR A 235 -48.73 37.82 -95.86
C TYR A 235 -47.97 36.91 -96.81
N GLY A 236 -48.55 36.77 -98.00
CA GLY A 236 -47.85 36.32 -99.19
C GLY A 236 -46.76 37.34 -99.47
N TYR A 237 -45.54 36.92 -99.19
CA TYR A 237 -44.31 37.44 -99.76
C TYR A 237 -44.58 37.91 -101.21
N PRO A 238 -44.52 39.23 -101.50
CA PRO A 238 -44.86 39.70 -102.83
C PRO A 238 -43.70 39.38 -103.76
N HIS A 239 -43.99 38.49 -104.71
CA HIS A 239 -43.37 38.37 -106.02
C HIS A 239 -41.87 38.65 -106.15
N GLY A 240 -41.14 37.57 -106.41
CA GLY A 240 -40.49 37.45 -107.70
C GLY A 240 -38.99 37.72 -107.75
N LYS A 241 -38.26 36.62 -107.98
CA LYS A 241 -36.89 36.51 -108.51
C LYS A 241 -35.76 36.67 -107.50
N SER A 242 -35.32 35.54 -106.95
CA SER A 242 -33.90 35.25 -106.79
C SER A 242 -33.66 33.75 -107.00
N THR A 243 -33.66 33.34 -108.26
CA THR A 243 -32.80 32.24 -108.71
C THR A 243 -31.37 32.66 -108.40
N GLY A 244 -30.72 31.93 -107.50
CA GLY A 244 -29.32 32.17 -107.16
C GLY A 244 -29.07 31.84 -105.70
N TYR A 245 -28.83 30.56 -105.43
CA TYR A 245 -27.75 30.11 -104.57
C TYR A 245 -27.37 31.11 -103.46
N HIS A 246 -28.03 31.02 -102.29
CA HIS A 246 -27.56 31.72 -101.10
C HIS A 246 -26.31 31.01 -100.59
N ASP A 247 -25.18 31.30 -101.25
CA ASP A 247 -23.86 31.15 -100.67
C ASP A 247 -23.85 31.88 -99.32
N GLY A 248 -23.32 31.22 -98.28
CA GLY A 248 -23.35 31.67 -96.89
C GLY A 248 -22.47 32.89 -96.60
N ILE A 249 -22.70 34.00 -97.28
CA ILE A 249 -21.92 35.25 -97.15
C ILE A 249 -22.83 36.49 -96.98
N SER A 250 -24.12 36.34 -96.69
CA SER A 250 -25.04 37.46 -96.43
C SER A 250 -25.21 37.81 -94.94
N TYR A 251 -24.19 37.55 -94.12
CA TYR A 251 -24.07 38.16 -92.80
C TYR A 251 -22.92 39.17 -92.82
N PRO A 252 -23.14 40.46 -92.49
CA PRO A 252 -22.02 41.38 -92.30
C PRO A 252 -21.10 40.79 -91.22
N ALA A 253 -19.80 40.79 -91.47
CA ALA A 253 -18.83 40.28 -90.52
C ALA A 253 -19.06 40.94 -89.14
N PRO A 254 -19.23 40.17 -88.05
CA PRO A 254 -19.46 40.73 -86.73
C PRO A 254 -18.33 41.71 -86.40
N ALA A 255 -18.67 42.96 -86.06
CA ALA A 255 -17.68 44.00 -85.77
C ALA A 255 -16.77 43.67 -84.57
N TYR A 256 -17.09 42.63 -83.80
CA TYR A 256 -16.31 42.14 -82.68
C TYR A 256 -16.32 40.61 -82.64
N CYS A 257 -15.15 40.01 -82.89
CA CYS A 257 -14.88 38.61 -82.54
C CYS A 257 -14.03 38.62 -81.27
N ASN A 258 -14.50 37.97 -80.20
CA ASN A 258 -13.76 37.83 -78.95
C ASN A 258 -12.44 37.09 -79.23
N PRO A 259 -11.26 37.73 -79.09
CA PRO A 259 -9.98 37.15 -79.52
C PRO A 259 -9.50 36.02 -78.58
N ILE A 260 -10.17 35.80 -77.46
CA ILE A 260 -9.85 34.72 -76.52
C ILE A 260 -10.81 33.56 -76.83
N PRO A 261 -10.34 32.47 -77.47
CA PRO A 261 -11.17 31.28 -77.62
C PRO A 261 -11.60 30.85 -76.22
N TRP A 262 -12.91 30.64 -76.04
CA TRP A 262 -13.52 30.24 -74.78
C TRP A 262 -12.67 29.14 -74.16
N LYS A 263 -11.92 29.46 -73.09
CA LYS A 263 -11.08 28.46 -72.43
C LYS A 263 -12.04 27.37 -71.92
N PRO A 264 -11.78 26.08 -72.22
CA PRO A 264 -12.54 25.00 -71.62
C PRO A 264 -12.58 25.22 -70.10
N ILE A 265 -13.78 25.24 -69.52
CA ILE A 265 -13.94 25.39 -68.08
C ILE A 265 -13.17 24.23 -67.45
N HIS A 266 -12.17 24.55 -66.62
CA HIS A 266 -11.42 23.54 -65.88
C HIS A 266 -12.38 22.88 -64.90
N VAL A 267 -12.90 21.71 -65.25
CA VAL A 267 -13.65 20.85 -64.32
C VAL A 267 -12.60 20.28 -63.36
N PRO A 268 -12.57 20.67 -62.08
CA PRO A 268 -11.68 20.02 -61.14
C PRO A 268 -12.05 18.53 -61.09
N PRO A 269 -11.05 17.62 -61.05
CA PRO A 269 -11.32 16.20 -60.94
C PRO A 269 -12.24 15.94 -59.73
N PRO A 270 -13.23 15.04 -59.86
CA PRO A 270 -14.10 14.69 -58.76
C PRO A 270 -13.24 14.28 -57.57
N LYS A 271 -13.47 14.92 -56.42
CA LYS A 271 -12.77 14.57 -55.19
C LYS A 271 -13.13 13.12 -54.90
N GLU A 272 -12.14 12.24 -55.03
CA GLU A 272 -12.23 10.90 -54.46
C GLU A 272 -12.55 11.09 -52.98
N ASP A 273 -13.68 10.52 -52.56
CA ASP A 273 -14.06 10.45 -51.16
C ASP A 273 -12.99 9.63 -50.44
N SER A 274 -11.99 10.33 -49.94
CA SER A 274 -11.04 9.86 -48.94
C SER A 274 -11.84 9.49 -47.70
N ILE A 275 -12.31 8.25 -47.68
CA ILE A 275 -12.79 7.55 -46.50
C ILE A 275 -11.74 7.78 -45.41
N VAL A 276 -12.18 8.43 -44.34
CA VAL A 276 -11.36 8.89 -43.23
C VAL A 276 -10.68 7.69 -42.57
N THR A 277 -9.45 7.37 -42.98
CA THR A 277 -8.52 6.60 -42.16
C THR A 277 -7.59 7.59 -41.45
N MET A 278 -7.90 7.82 -40.17
CA MET A 278 -7.00 8.23 -39.08
C MET A 278 -5.81 9.12 -39.47
N LYS A 279 -6.01 10.43 -39.28
CA LYS A 279 -4.99 11.47 -39.33
C LYS A 279 -4.03 11.34 -38.13
N ASN A 280 -2.86 10.75 -38.36
CA ASN A 280 -1.67 10.99 -37.55
C ASN A 280 -1.03 12.30 -38.02
N SER A 281 -0.93 13.29 -37.13
CA SER A 281 -0.37 14.60 -37.45
C SER A 281 1.13 14.51 -37.72
N LYS A 282 1.56 14.89 -38.93
CA LYS A 282 2.91 15.43 -39.16
C LYS A 282 2.76 16.86 -39.67
N ARG A 283 3.28 17.80 -38.89
CA ARG A 283 3.33 19.23 -39.19
C ARG A 283 4.52 19.46 -40.15
N PRO A 284 4.39 20.24 -41.23
CA PRO A 284 5.52 20.56 -42.10
C PRO A 284 6.37 21.62 -41.41
N VAL A 285 7.64 21.28 -41.14
CA VAL A 285 8.62 22.23 -40.61
C VAL A 285 9.42 22.80 -41.78
N TYR A 286 9.27 24.11 -41.89
CA TYR A 286 10.01 25.05 -42.69
C TYR A 286 11.53 24.86 -42.56
N SER A 287 12.20 24.87 -43.71
CA SER A 287 13.65 24.85 -43.88
C SER A 287 14.28 26.14 -43.35
N GLN A 288 15.22 26.03 -42.40
CA GLN A 288 16.25 27.06 -42.24
C GLN A 288 17.57 26.45 -41.75
N SER A 289 18.57 26.60 -42.61
CA SER A 289 19.96 26.17 -42.46
C SER A 289 20.70 27.01 -41.42
N HIS A 290 21.40 26.39 -40.46
CA HIS A 290 22.65 26.93 -39.91
C HIS A 290 23.58 25.80 -39.47
N ARG A 291 24.76 25.75 -40.10
CA ARG A 291 25.96 25.02 -39.67
C ARG A 291 26.34 25.42 -38.24
N SER A 292 26.66 24.46 -37.37
CA SER A 292 27.65 24.59 -36.28
C SER A 292 28.05 23.23 -35.71
N ALA A 293 29.31 23.15 -35.26
CA ALA A 293 30.19 21.99 -35.05
C ALA A 293 29.79 21.03 -33.89
N PRO A 294 30.37 19.81 -33.84
CA PRO A 294 30.03 18.82 -32.81
C PRO A 294 30.74 19.12 -31.48
N MET A 295 29.96 19.37 -30.42
CA MET A 295 30.48 19.32 -29.05
C MET A 295 30.57 17.89 -28.56
N VAL A 296 31.79 17.55 -28.15
CA VAL A 296 32.20 16.31 -27.48
C VAL A 296 31.47 16.17 -26.14
N ILE A 297 30.77 15.06 -25.95
CA ILE A 297 30.21 14.67 -24.65
C ILE A 297 31.34 14.08 -23.81
N TYR A 298 31.67 14.74 -22.69
CA TYR A 298 32.56 14.22 -21.66
C TYR A 298 31.92 12.99 -20.98
N LYS A 299 32.62 11.86 -21.02
CA LYS A 299 32.36 10.69 -20.16
C LYS A 299 33.08 10.87 -18.82
N PRO A 300 32.48 10.51 -17.68
CA PRO A 300 33.19 10.45 -16.40
C PRO A 300 34.11 9.21 -16.34
N PRO A 301 35.33 9.33 -15.78
CA PRO A 301 36.29 8.24 -15.72
C PRO A 301 36.00 7.30 -14.55
N ASN A 302 35.61 6.07 -14.87
CA ASN A 302 35.85 4.90 -14.02
C ASN A 302 37.23 4.35 -14.37
N ASN A 303 38.16 4.33 -13.41
CA ASN A 303 39.26 3.37 -13.25
C ASN A 303 39.79 3.60 -11.82
N LEU A 304 39.96 2.58 -11.00
CA LEU A 304 41.23 1.85 -10.94
C LEU A 304 41.01 0.39 -10.56
N CYS A 305 41.54 -0.48 -11.41
CA CYS A 305 41.83 -1.88 -11.18
C CYS A 305 43.35 -2.03 -11.18
N VAL A 306 43.97 -2.44 -10.07
CA VAL A 306 45.20 -3.26 -9.92
C VAL A 306 45.23 -3.70 -8.42
N GLY A 307 45.46 -4.93 -7.98
CA GLY A 307 45.82 -6.17 -8.66
C GLY A 307 45.97 -7.36 -7.68
N SER A 308 45.98 -8.55 -8.30
CA SER A 308 46.67 -9.81 -7.93
C SER A 308 46.49 -10.48 -6.55
N LEU A 309 45.81 -11.64 -6.61
CA LEU A 309 46.24 -12.99 -6.18
C LEU A 309 47.06 -13.14 -4.88
N CYS A 310 46.52 -13.89 -3.91
CA CYS A 310 47.33 -14.90 -3.19
C CYS A 310 46.49 -16.11 -2.78
N ARG A 311 47.14 -17.27 -2.83
CA ARG A 311 46.57 -18.63 -2.86
C ARG A 311 46.12 -19.09 -1.48
N LYS A 312 45.10 -19.97 -1.49
CA LYS A 312 44.81 -20.90 -0.41
C LYS A 312 45.86 -22.01 -0.41
N GLN A 313 46.43 -22.32 0.75
CA GLN A 313 46.96 -23.65 1.07
C GLN A 313 46.28 -24.13 2.35
N LEU A 314 46.11 -25.45 2.35
CA LEU A 314 45.55 -26.32 3.39
C LEU A 314 46.35 -26.27 4.68
#